data_AF-A0A371P5W7-F1
#
_entry.id   AF-A0A371P5W7-F1
#
_cell.length_a   1.000
_cell.length_b   1.000
_cell.length_c   1.000
_cell.angle_alpha   90.00
_cell.angle_beta   90.00
_cell.angle_gamma   90.00
#
_symmetry.space_group_name_H-M   'P 1'
#
loop_
_entity.id
_entity.type
_entity.pdbx_description
1 polymer ?
#
loop_
_entity_poly.entity_id
_entity_poly.type
_entity_poly.pdbx_seq_one_letter_code
_entity_poly.pdbx_strand_id
1 'polypeptide(L)'
;MNNLCNIVYDLLPLYVDGECSAESRAFVDEHLADCPACRKKCEAMAQPIAIDLSPGEKEITKQNEGLKEPQHRDRAAKKVLKRIKRRWLLSLVPLLLLIPLLLLGINQYRGEGISYTNLYDHYAASQFLKALEKRDYDRAFSYLNMDFYYDDIQEGLKHSADTLAFKEEEFPESSETDKKNAQDFIDKYGDMSDEQFYERSKVNFIANMKEWEQLGHTLTGHRVKSSYVNEYDGVTNYSFYLHLTDGKQIVKSGKISLAGNHKGSFYFTGGSYLPEKDPLTPLLLDRISISDLVQ
;
A
#
# COMPACT_ATOMS: atom_id res chain seq x y z
N MET A 1 40.80 -54.61 -14.24
CA MET A 1 40.08 -53.87 -13.17
C MET A 1 39.11 -54.84 -12.52
N ASN A 2 39.23 -55.10 -11.22
CA ASN A 2 38.34 -55.99 -10.49
C ASN A 2 36.98 -55.31 -10.28
N ASN A 3 35.87 -56.07 -10.35
CA ASN A 3 34.51 -55.54 -10.16
C ASN A 3 34.31 -54.79 -8.83
N LEU A 4 35.06 -55.17 -7.79
CA LEU A 4 35.02 -54.48 -6.49
C LEU A 4 35.57 -53.03 -6.53
N CYS A 5 36.57 -52.75 -7.37
CA CYS A 5 37.12 -51.39 -7.46
C CYS A 5 36.11 -50.39 -8.03
N ASN A 6 35.24 -50.83 -8.94
CA ASN A 6 34.20 -49.99 -9.51
C ASN A 6 33.14 -49.63 -8.46
N ILE A 7 32.71 -50.63 -7.67
CA ILE A 7 31.77 -50.41 -6.56
C ILE A 7 32.37 -49.42 -5.54
N VAL A 8 33.65 -49.58 -5.21
CA VAL A 8 34.33 -48.67 -4.29
C VAL A 8 34.43 -47.26 -4.88
N TYR A 9 34.70 -47.10 -6.17
CA TYR A 9 34.72 -45.77 -6.81
C TYR A 9 33.38 -45.04 -6.74
N ASP A 10 32.28 -45.77 -6.92
CA ASP A 10 30.94 -45.18 -6.82
C ASP A 10 30.63 -44.73 -5.38
N LEU A 11 31.21 -45.41 -4.39
CA LEU A 11 31.03 -45.10 -2.96
C LEU A 11 32.02 -44.07 -2.42
N LEU A 12 33.17 -43.85 -3.09
CA LEU A 12 34.23 -42.95 -2.60
C LEU A 12 33.76 -41.52 -2.29
N PRO A 13 32.91 -40.86 -3.11
CA PRO A 13 32.41 -39.52 -2.78
C PRO A 13 31.65 -39.49 -1.45
N LEU A 14 30.75 -40.46 -1.25
CA LEU A 14 29.95 -40.59 -0.02
C LEU A 14 30.80 -40.99 1.19
N TYR A 15 31.85 -41.77 0.95
CA TYR A 15 32.81 -42.19 1.97
C TYR A 15 33.65 -41.00 2.45
N VAL A 16 34.17 -40.17 1.54
CA VAL A 16 34.91 -38.94 1.86
C VAL A 16 34.03 -37.91 2.56
N ASP A 17 32.77 -37.78 2.14
CA ASP A 17 31.78 -36.89 2.76
C ASP A 17 31.25 -37.40 4.11
N GLY A 18 31.57 -38.65 4.48
CA GLY A 18 31.17 -39.24 5.75
C GLY A 18 29.70 -39.69 5.82
N GLU A 19 29.05 -39.84 4.67
CA GLU A 19 27.61 -40.14 4.52
C GLU A 19 27.33 -41.62 4.22
N CYS A 20 28.37 -42.47 4.12
CA CYS A 20 28.18 -43.92 4.04
C CYS A 20 27.60 -44.51 5.34
N SER A 21 26.72 -45.51 5.21
CA SER A 21 26.30 -46.38 6.33
C SER A 21 27.51 -47.11 6.92
N ALA A 22 27.38 -47.61 8.16
CA ALA A 22 28.47 -48.32 8.85
C ALA A 22 28.96 -49.55 8.06
N GLU A 23 28.04 -50.31 7.47
CA GLU A 23 28.36 -51.48 6.65
C GLU A 23 29.12 -51.09 5.37
N SER A 24 28.65 -50.06 4.66
CA SER A 24 29.32 -49.57 3.45
C SER A 24 30.68 -48.94 3.75
N ARG A 25 30.84 -48.29 4.90
CA ARG A 25 32.12 -47.72 5.33
C ARG A 25 33.15 -48.82 5.63
N ALA A 26 32.77 -49.84 6.39
CA ALA A 26 33.64 -50.97 6.69
C ALA A 26 34.10 -51.70 5.41
N PHE A 27 33.20 -51.88 4.45
CA PHE A 27 33.52 -52.45 3.14
C PHE A 27 34.54 -51.61 2.35
N VAL A 28 34.40 -50.28 2.35
CA VAL A 28 35.36 -49.38 1.69
C VAL A 28 36.70 -49.37 2.43
N ASP A 29 36.70 -49.34 3.76
CA ASP A 29 37.92 -49.39 4.60
C ASP A 29 38.75 -50.65 4.31
N GLU A 30 38.10 -51.82 4.29
CA GLU A 30 38.73 -53.10 3.96
C GLU A 30 39.36 -53.06 2.56
N HIS A 31 38.65 -52.51 1.57
CA HIS A 31 39.19 -52.41 0.22
C HIS A 31 40.33 -51.39 0.08
N LEU A 32 40.29 -50.28 0.82
CA LEU A 32 41.35 -49.26 0.81
C LEU A 32 42.63 -49.75 1.49
N ALA A 33 42.52 -50.69 2.44
CA ALA A 33 43.67 -51.37 3.04
C ALA A 33 44.45 -52.18 2.00
N ASP A 34 43.74 -52.86 1.09
CA ASP A 34 44.34 -53.82 0.15
C ASP A 34 44.54 -53.27 -1.27
N CYS A 35 43.90 -52.15 -1.64
CA CYS A 35 43.98 -51.58 -2.99
C CYS A 35 44.65 -50.18 -3.02
N PRO A 36 45.94 -50.08 -3.41
CA PRO A 36 46.65 -48.80 -3.48
C PRO A 36 46.10 -47.85 -4.57
N ALA A 37 45.50 -48.39 -5.64
CA ALA A 37 44.88 -47.57 -6.68
C ALA A 37 43.63 -46.82 -6.19
N CYS A 38 42.80 -47.48 -5.37
CA CYS A 38 41.63 -46.86 -4.76
C CYS A 38 42.01 -45.87 -3.66
N ARG A 39 43.06 -46.18 -2.88
CA ARG A 39 43.61 -45.26 -1.86
C ARG A 39 44.06 -43.94 -2.46
N LYS A 40 44.84 -43.99 -3.54
CA LYS A 40 45.30 -42.78 -4.25
C LYS A 40 44.15 -41.91 -4.75
N LYS A 41 43.04 -42.52 -5.19
CA LYS A 41 41.85 -41.78 -5.63
C LYS A 41 41.07 -41.18 -4.47
N CYS A 42 40.92 -41.92 -3.36
CA CYS A 42 40.32 -41.40 -2.14
C CYS A 42 41.10 -40.18 -1.61
N GLU A 43 42.43 -40.24 -1.61
CA GLU A 43 43.31 -39.14 -1.21
C GLU A 43 43.18 -37.93 -2.16
N ALA A 44 43.05 -38.15 -3.47
CA ALA A 44 42.84 -37.07 -4.43
C ALA A 44 41.49 -36.34 -4.24
N MET A 45 40.47 -37.04 -3.77
CA MET A 45 39.14 -36.48 -3.47
C MET A 45 39.09 -35.79 -2.09
N ALA A 46 39.92 -36.22 -1.14
CA ALA A 46 40.03 -35.62 0.20
C ALA A 46 40.88 -34.34 0.22
N GLN A 47 41.58 -34.00 -0.87
CA GLN A 47 42.32 -32.76 -0.99
C GLN A 47 41.38 -31.57 -1.27
N PRO A 48 41.50 -30.45 -0.53
CA PRO A 48 40.76 -29.25 -0.85
C PRO A 48 41.16 -28.77 -2.25
N ILE A 49 40.17 -28.58 -3.13
CA ILE A 49 40.37 -28.05 -4.48
C ILE A 49 40.89 -26.61 -4.34
N ALA A 50 42.21 -26.45 -4.40
CA ALA A 50 42.85 -25.16 -4.64
C ALA A 50 42.62 -24.80 -6.11
N ILE A 51 41.61 -23.96 -6.38
CA ILE A 51 41.51 -23.28 -7.66
C ILE A 51 42.55 -22.17 -7.62
N ASP A 52 43.72 -22.46 -8.17
CA ASP A 52 44.83 -21.53 -8.33
C ASP A 52 44.57 -20.61 -9.53
N LEU A 53 44.51 -19.31 -9.27
CA LEU A 53 44.70 -18.24 -10.25
C LEU A 53 46.03 -17.56 -9.91
N SER A 54 47.16 -18.24 -10.20
CA SER A 54 48.49 -17.78 -10.68
C SER A 54 49.08 -16.42 -10.19
N PRO A 55 50.42 -16.23 -10.20
CA PRO A 55 51.47 -16.89 -9.42
C PRO A 55 52.33 -15.85 -8.66
N GLY A 56 52.88 -16.18 -7.48
CA GLY A 56 53.84 -15.27 -6.82
C GLY A 56 54.29 -15.68 -5.42
N GLU A 57 55.52 -16.20 -5.36
CA GLU A 57 56.49 -16.19 -4.24
C GLU A 57 56.07 -16.52 -2.79
N LYS A 58 56.50 -17.73 -2.39
CA LYS A 58 57.21 -18.11 -1.14
C LYS A 58 57.05 -17.19 0.09
N GLU A 59 56.56 -17.77 1.19
CA GLU A 59 57.41 -18.04 2.36
C GLU A 59 56.76 -18.94 3.41
N ILE A 60 57.64 -19.62 4.13
CA ILE A 60 57.46 -20.73 5.07
C ILE A 60 57.03 -20.17 6.44
N THR A 61 56.05 -20.76 7.13
CA THR A 61 56.18 -20.92 8.60
C THR A 61 55.44 -22.14 9.12
N LYS A 62 56.14 -22.81 10.04
CA LYS A 62 55.91 -24.10 10.67
C LYS A 62 54.66 -24.15 11.56
N GLN A 63 54.14 -25.38 11.65
CA GLN A 63 53.60 -26.08 12.83
C GLN A 63 53.28 -25.23 14.05
N ASN A 64 52.05 -25.37 14.56
CA ASN A 64 51.83 -25.65 15.99
C ASN A 64 50.49 -26.36 16.18
N GLU A 65 50.60 -27.56 16.74
CA GLU A 65 49.52 -28.33 17.32
C GLU A 65 48.96 -27.59 18.54
N GLY A 66 47.64 -27.58 18.70
CA GLY A 66 46.99 -26.84 19.78
C GLY A 66 45.47 -27.00 19.79
N LEU A 67 45.03 -28.15 20.31
CA LEU A 67 43.70 -28.46 20.86
C LEU A 67 42.74 -27.27 21.03
N LYS A 68 41.69 -27.15 20.19
CA LYS A 68 40.42 -26.45 20.51
C LYS A 68 39.20 -27.10 19.84
N GLU A 69 38.24 -27.41 20.71
CA GLU A 69 36.79 -27.68 20.60
C GLU A 69 36.00 -27.15 19.37
N PRO A 70 34.77 -27.67 19.13
CA PRO A 70 34.09 -27.66 17.82
C PRO A 70 33.48 -26.29 17.48
N GLN A 71 34.32 -25.32 17.10
CA GLN A 71 33.87 -23.99 16.67
C GLN A 71 33.84 -23.79 15.14
N HIS A 72 34.27 -24.79 14.35
CA HIS A 72 34.48 -24.63 12.90
C HIS A 72 33.27 -25.01 12.03
N ARG A 73 32.37 -25.89 12.50
CA ARG A 73 31.16 -26.32 11.76
C ARG A 73 30.16 -25.17 11.57
N ASP A 74 30.04 -24.30 12.57
CA ASP A 74 29.12 -23.17 12.55
C ASP A 74 29.56 -22.04 11.62
N ARG A 75 30.87 -21.82 11.42
CA ARG A 75 31.38 -20.76 10.53
C ARG A 75 31.23 -21.10 9.06
N ALA A 76 31.40 -22.37 8.67
CA ALA A 76 31.27 -22.82 7.29
C ALA A 76 29.80 -22.79 6.81
N ALA A 77 28.89 -23.34 7.61
CA ALA A 77 27.46 -23.29 7.33
C ALA A 77 26.94 -21.84 7.26
N LYS A 78 27.36 -20.97 8.19
CA LYS A 78 27.02 -19.53 8.16
C LYS A 78 27.56 -18.84 6.90
N LYS A 79 28.75 -19.18 6.41
CA LYS A 79 29.31 -18.63 5.16
C LYS A 79 28.54 -19.09 3.91
N VAL A 80 28.15 -20.35 3.84
CA VAL A 80 27.34 -20.90 2.73
C VAL A 80 25.92 -20.32 2.75
N LEU A 81 25.26 -20.32 3.90
CA LEU A 81 23.94 -19.70 4.09
C LEU A 81 23.96 -18.21 3.78
N LYS A 82 25.02 -17.47 4.12
CA LYS A 82 25.14 -16.04 3.77
C LYS A 82 25.30 -15.81 2.26
N ARG A 83 26.01 -16.70 1.55
CA ARG A 83 26.13 -16.66 0.08
C ARG A 83 24.81 -17.01 -0.61
N ILE A 84 24.11 -18.02 -0.10
CA ILE A 84 22.77 -18.40 -0.55
C ILE A 84 21.81 -17.23 -0.28
N LYS A 85 21.64 -16.79 0.97
CA LYS A 85 20.78 -15.63 1.32
C LYS A 85 21.10 -14.39 0.48
N ARG A 86 22.37 -14.09 0.18
CA ARG A 86 22.74 -12.99 -0.72
C ARG A 86 22.25 -13.19 -2.16
N ARG A 87 22.32 -14.40 -2.71
CA ARG A 87 21.77 -14.72 -4.04
C ARG A 87 20.25 -14.66 -4.05
N TRP A 88 19.58 -15.19 -3.02
CA TRP A 88 18.13 -15.08 -2.88
C TRP A 88 17.71 -13.61 -2.70
N LEU A 89 18.43 -12.79 -1.93
CA LEU A 89 18.15 -11.35 -1.83
C LEU A 89 18.32 -10.65 -3.18
N LEU A 90 19.36 -10.96 -3.94
CA LEU A 90 19.60 -10.36 -5.25
C LEU A 90 18.57 -10.75 -6.32
N SER A 91 17.92 -11.91 -6.20
CA SER A 91 16.93 -12.38 -7.18
C SER A 91 15.48 -12.22 -6.71
N LEU A 92 15.16 -12.53 -5.45
CA LEU A 92 13.81 -12.42 -4.91
C LEU A 92 13.40 -10.97 -4.64
N VAL A 93 14.30 -10.10 -4.15
CA VAL A 93 13.91 -8.72 -3.80
C VAL A 93 13.49 -7.94 -5.04
N PRO A 94 14.24 -7.96 -6.16
CA PRO A 94 13.78 -7.30 -7.38
C PRO A 94 12.48 -7.89 -7.91
N LEU A 95 12.32 -9.22 -7.87
CA LEU A 95 11.09 -9.87 -8.30
C LEU A 95 9.88 -9.47 -7.43
N LEU A 96 10.08 -9.41 -6.11
CA LEU A 96 9.06 -9.01 -5.14
C LEU A 96 8.66 -7.54 -5.30
N LEU A 97 9.58 -6.66 -5.71
CA LEU A 97 9.28 -5.27 -6.02
C LEU A 97 8.66 -5.09 -7.42
N LEU A 98 9.02 -5.92 -8.39
CA LEU A 98 8.52 -5.83 -9.75
C LEU A 98 7.04 -6.22 -9.86
N ILE A 99 6.58 -7.18 -9.06
CA ILE A 99 5.16 -7.59 -9.04
C ILE A 99 4.21 -6.42 -8.70
N PRO A 100 4.34 -5.69 -7.57
CA PRO A 100 3.45 -4.56 -7.26
C PRO A 100 3.60 -3.43 -8.27
N LEU A 101 4.80 -3.19 -8.80
CA LEU A 101 5.02 -2.19 -9.85
C LEU A 101 4.23 -2.53 -11.14
N LEU A 102 4.23 -3.80 -11.56
CA LEU A 102 3.41 -4.24 -12.69
C LEU A 102 1.91 -4.12 -12.38
N LEU A 103 1.48 -4.46 -11.17
CA LEU A 103 0.08 -4.32 -10.76
C LEU A 103 -0.39 -2.86 -10.80
N LEU A 104 0.41 -1.92 -10.30
CA LEU A 104 0.13 -0.49 -10.39
C LEU A 104 0.02 -0.02 -11.85
N GLY A 105 0.86 -0.56 -12.74
CA GLY A 105 0.83 -0.25 -14.17
C GLY A 105 -0.41 -0.80 -14.88
N ILE A 106 -0.80 -2.04 -14.58
CA ILE A 106 -2.03 -2.65 -15.10
C ILE A 106 -3.26 -1.87 -14.64
N ASN A 107 -3.30 -1.50 -13.37
CA ASN A 107 -4.38 -0.70 -12.79
C ASN A 107 -4.46 0.69 -13.44
N GLN A 108 -3.31 1.32 -13.71
CA GLN A 108 -3.26 2.59 -14.44
C GLN A 108 -3.85 2.45 -15.85
N TYR A 109 -3.47 1.39 -16.58
CA TYR A 109 -3.98 1.15 -17.93
C TYR A 109 -5.49 0.86 -17.95
N ARG A 110 -6.01 0.14 -16.94
CA ARG A 110 -7.43 -0.17 -16.81
C ARG A 110 -8.26 1.00 -16.28
N GLY A 111 -7.63 2.01 -15.68
CA GLY A 111 -8.33 3.07 -14.96
C GLY A 111 -9.04 2.59 -13.69
N GLU A 112 -8.68 1.44 -13.13
CA GLU A 112 -9.34 0.85 -11.96
C GLU A 112 -8.33 0.54 -10.84
N GLY A 113 -8.73 0.79 -9.59
CA GLY A 113 -7.91 0.47 -8.43
C GLY A 113 -6.76 1.46 -8.17
N ILE A 114 -5.80 1.01 -7.36
CA ILE A 114 -4.61 1.81 -7.00
C ILE A 114 -3.59 1.75 -8.14
N SER A 115 -3.12 2.91 -8.58
CA SER A 115 -2.18 3.13 -9.67
C SER A 115 -1.09 4.13 -9.25
N TYR A 116 -0.11 4.40 -10.12
CA TYR A 116 0.96 5.36 -9.80
C TYR A 116 0.44 6.79 -9.62
N THR A 117 -0.55 7.19 -10.42
CA THR A 117 -1.05 8.57 -10.44
C THR A 117 -2.03 8.85 -9.32
N ASN A 118 -2.72 7.84 -8.79
CA ASN A 118 -3.78 8.02 -7.78
C ASN A 118 -3.42 7.46 -6.39
N LEU A 119 -2.20 6.92 -6.22
CA LEU A 119 -1.76 6.34 -4.94
C LEU A 119 -1.85 7.34 -3.78
N TYR A 120 -1.47 8.59 -4.02
CA TYR A 120 -1.45 9.63 -2.98
C TYR A 120 -2.85 10.05 -2.55
N ASP A 121 -3.77 10.15 -3.51
CA ASP A 121 -5.18 10.44 -3.25
C ASP A 121 -5.87 9.28 -2.50
N HIS A 122 -5.58 8.03 -2.87
CA HIS A 122 -6.01 6.85 -2.12
C HIS A 122 -5.58 6.90 -0.65
N TYR A 123 -4.32 7.31 -0.43
CA TYR A 123 -3.79 7.50 0.91
C TYR A 123 -4.55 8.64 1.62
N ALA A 124 -4.67 9.82 1.01
CA ALA A 124 -5.37 10.97 1.59
C ALA A 124 -6.82 10.65 1.99
N ALA A 125 -7.60 10.03 1.10
CA ALA A 125 -8.98 9.62 1.36
C ALA A 125 -9.09 8.62 2.53
N SER A 126 -8.19 7.64 2.62
CA SER A 126 -8.17 6.71 3.76
C SER A 126 -7.75 7.42 5.05
N GLN A 127 -6.79 8.35 4.99
CA GLN A 127 -6.33 9.08 6.17
C GLN A 127 -7.37 10.06 6.70
N PHE A 128 -8.18 10.65 5.83
CA PHE A 128 -9.37 11.41 6.22
C PHE A 128 -10.33 10.56 7.05
N LEU A 129 -10.74 9.38 6.55
CA LEU A 129 -11.66 8.51 7.28
C LEU A 129 -11.06 8.04 8.61
N LYS A 130 -9.76 7.74 8.65
CA LYS A 130 -9.06 7.43 9.92
C LYS A 130 -9.00 8.63 10.87
N ALA A 131 -8.88 9.85 10.36
CA ALA A 131 -8.89 11.05 11.19
C ALA A 131 -10.29 11.25 11.81
N LEU A 132 -11.36 11.05 11.03
CA LEU A 132 -12.73 11.03 11.54
C LEU A 132 -12.95 9.96 12.60
N GLU A 133 -12.47 8.73 12.38
CA GLU A 133 -12.54 7.64 13.39
C GLU A 133 -11.85 8.01 14.70
N LYS A 134 -10.72 8.72 14.61
CA LYS A 134 -9.94 9.19 15.76
C LYS A 134 -10.47 10.50 16.36
N ARG A 135 -11.52 11.09 15.80
CA ARG A 135 -12.08 12.40 16.19
C ARG A 135 -11.07 13.55 16.05
N ASP A 136 -10.11 13.40 15.15
CA ASP A 136 -9.13 14.43 14.80
C ASP A 136 -9.68 15.25 13.62
N TYR A 137 -10.62 16.13 13.91
CA TYR A 137 -11.38 16.86 12.89
C TYR A 137 -10.57 17.93 12.17
N ASP A 138 -9.60 18.56 12.85
CA ASP A 138 -8.64 19.47 12.21
C ASP A 138 -7.83 18.73 11.13
N ARG A 139 -7.31 17.54 11.47
CA ARG A 139 -6.58 16.72 10.51
C ARG A 139 -7.49 16.21 9.39
N ALA A 140 -8.72 15.81 9.71
CA ALA A 140 -9.68 15.39 8.68
C ALA A 140 -9.93 16.54 7.68
N PHE A 141 -10.21 17.74 8.16
CA PHE A 141 -10.43 18.91 7.32
C PHE A 141 -9.25 19.21 6.41
N SER A 142 -8.00 19.02 6.88
CA SER A 142 -6.79 19.29 6.08
C SER A 142 -6.65 18.47 4.80
N TYR A 143 -7.42 17.38 4.64
CA TYR A 143 -7.43 16.59 3.41
C TYR A 143 -8.49 17.04 2.39
N LEU A 144 -9.38 17.96 2.77
CA LEU A 144 -10.40 18.50 1.88
C LEU A 144 -9.77 19.49 0.90
N ASN A 145 -10.16 19.38 -0.37
CA ASN A 145 -9.75 20.29 -1.43
C ASN A 145 -10.61 21.56 -1.37
N MET A 146 -10.20 22.53 -0.55
CA MET A 146 -10.94 23.78 -0.37
C MET A 146 -10.94 24.66 -1.62
N ASP A 147 -9.85 24.65 -2.39
CA ASP A 147 -9.75 25.37 -3.66
C ASP A 147 -10.88 24.93 -4.62
N PHE A 148 -11.16 23.63 -4.70
CA PHE A 148 -12.25 23.11 -5.54
C PHE A 148 -13.62 23.64 -5.10
N TYR A 149 -13.90 23.66 -3.79
CA TYR A 149 -15.17 24.19 -3.32
C TYR A 149 -15.26 25.70 -3.53
N TYR A 150 -14.16 26.43 -3.37
CA TYR A 150 -14.16 27.87 -3.63
C TYR A 150 -14.35 28.18 -5.12
N ASP A 151 -13.73 27.41 -6.02
CA ASP A 151 -13.95 27.53 -7.47
C ASP A 151 -15.43 27.29 -7.84
N ASP A 152 -16.08 26.29 -7.23
CA ASP A 152 -17.52 26.00 -7.38
C ASP A 152 -18.40 27.17 -6.89
N ILE A 153 -18.02 27.81 -5.77
CA ILE A 153 -18.66 29.06 -5.31
C ILE A 153 -18.54 30.17 -6.35
N GLN A 154 -17.34 30.37 -6.91
CA GLN A 154 -17.11 31.42 -7.90
C GLN A 154 -17.89 31.18 -9.20
N GLU A 155 -18.05 29.92 -9.60
CA GLU A 155 -18.91 29.55 -10.73
C GLU A 155 -20.40 29.80 -10.42
N GLY A 156 -20.87 29.40 -9.23
CA GLY A 156 -22.21 29.70 -8.76
C GLY A 156 -22.52 31.20 -8.68
N LEU A 157 -21.54 32.04 -8.33
CA LEU A 157 -21.69 33.50 -8.29
C LEU A 157 -21.89 34.08 -9.69
N LYS A 158 -21.16 33.57 -10.70
CA LYS A 158 -21.35 33.96 -12.10
C LYS A 158 -22.74 33.57 -12.58
N HIS A 159 -23.15 32.33 -12.35
CA HIS A 159 -24.49 31.87 -12.72
C HIS A 159 -25.60 32.68 -12.04
N SER A 160 -25.45 33.00 -10.75
CA SER A 160 -26.40 33.82 -10.01
C SER A 160 -26.48 35.25 -10.58
N ALA A 161 -25.34 35.84 -10.95
CA ALA A 161 -25.32 37.16 -11.59
C ALA A 161 -26.02 37.14 -12.96
N ASP A 162 -25.80 36.08 -13.75
CA ASP A 162 -26.49 35.88 -15.03
C ASP A 162 -28.01 35.75 -14.79
N THR A 163 -28.44 34.91 -13.84
CA THR A 163 -29.85 34.73 -13.42
C THR A 163 -30.54 36.06 -13.11
N LEU A 164 -29.88 36.95 -12.38
CA LEU A 164 -30.42 38.27 -12.03
C LEU A 164 -30.44 39.25 -13.22
N ALA A 165 -29.52 39.10 -14.18
CA ALA A 165 -29.43 39.96 -15.36
C ALA A 165 -30.46 39.61 -16.45
N PHE A 166 -31.03 38.40 -16.44
CA PHE A 166 -32.04 37.98 -17.43
C PHE A 166 -33.35 38.77 -17.31
N LYS A 167 -33.89 39.17 -18.46
CA LYS A 167 -35.20 39.82 -18.58
C LYS A 167 -36.28 38.77 -18.77
N GLU A 168 -37.31 38.80 -17.93
CA GLU A 168 -38.43 37.83 -17.87
C GLU A 168 -39.17 37.61 -19.20
N GLU A 169 -39.09 38.57 -20.12
CA GLU A 169 -39.82 38.58 -21.40
C GLU A 169 -39.38 37.48 -22.38
N GLU A 170 -38.16 36.93 -22.24
CA GLU A 170 -37.66 35.87 -23.14
C GLU A 170 -38.00 34.44 -22.67
N PHE A 171 -38.23 34.22 -21.37
CA PHE A 171 -38.58 32.92 -20.79
C PHE A 171 -39.44 33.12 -19.52
N PRO A 172 -40.78 33.03 -19.62
CA PRO A 172 -41.68 33.31 -18.49
C PRO A 172 -41.61 32.29 -17.34
N GLU A 173 -40.76 31.26 -17.45
CA GLU A 173 -40.55 30.23 -16.43
C GLU A 173 -39.38 30.53 -15.46
N SER A 174 -38.60 31.60 -15.63
CA SER A 174 -37.64 31.99 -14.58
C SER A 174 -38.44 32.36 -13.33
N SER A 175 -38.44 31.51 -12.32
CA SER A 175 -39.30 31.72 -11.17
C SER A 175 -38.75 32.86 -10.31
N GLU A 176 -39.62 33.64 -9.68
CA GLU A 176 -39.23 34.63 -8.66
C GLU A 176 -38.35 33.98 -7.57
N THR A 177 -38.57 32.69 -7.32
CA THR A 177 -37.74 31.84 -6.47
C THR A 177 -36.29 31.71 -6.96
N ASP A 178 -36.05 31.56 -8.26
CA ASP A 178 -34.70 31.40 -8.82
C ASP A 178 -33.90 32.70 -8.66
N LYS A 179 -34.53 33.84 -8.93
CA LYS A 179 -33.91 35.17 -8.71
C LYS A 179 -33.63 35.40 -7.22
N LYS A 180 -34.55 35.01 -6.35
CA LYS A 180 -34.35 35.09 -4.90
C LYS A 180 -33.18 34.22 -4.45
N ASN A 181 -33.12 32.96 -4.88
CA ASN A 181 -32.03 32.04 -4.55
C ASN A 181 -30.68 32.56 -5.05
N ALA A 182 -30.64 33.13 -6.27
CA ALA A 182 -29.46 33.77 -6.83
C ALA A 182 -29.00 34.98 -6.00
N GLN A 183 -29.94 35.82 -5.56
CA GLN A 183 -29.62 36.96 -4.69
C GLN A 183 -29.12 36.51 -3.32
N ASP A 184 -29.80 35.56 -2.67
CA ASP A 184 -29.40 35.00 -1.37
C ASP A 184 -28.00 34.37 -1.46
N PHE A 185 -27.66 33.76 -2.60
CA PHE A 185 -26.33 33.19 -2.86
C PHE A 185 -25.24 34.28 -2.97
N ILE A 186 -25.50 35.34 -3.73
CA ILE A 186 -24.59 36.49 -3.86
C ILE A 186 -24.40 37.19 -2.52
N ASP A 187 -25.47 37.41 -1.76
CA ASP A 187 -25.39 38.05 -0.45
C ASP A 187 -24.56 37.20 0.53
N LYS A 188 -24.59 35.87 0.38
CA LYS A 188 -23.85 34.95 1.25
C LYS A 188 -22.36 34.86 0.90
N TYR A 189 -21.98 34.89 -0.37
CA TYR A 189 -20.63 34.57 -0.83
C TYR A 189 -19.93 35.64 -1.68
N GLY A 190 -20.65 36.64 -2.17
CA GLY A 190 -20.16 37.60 -3.18
C GLY A 190 -18.92 38.39 -2.75
N ASP A 191 -18.83 38.76 -1.48
CA ASP A 191 -17.71 39.52 -0.92
C ASP A 191 -16.71 38.63 -0.14
N MET A 192 -16.89 37.31 -0.15
CA MET A 192 -16.08 36.39 0.65
C MET A 192 -14.76 36.07 -0.06
N SER A 193 -13.64 36.32 0.60
CA SER A 193 -12.34 35.89 0.09
C SER A 193 -12.12 34.39 0.29
N ASP A 194 -11.17 33.82 -0.45
CA ASP A 194 -10.72 32.42 -0.30
C ASP A 194 -10.31 32.10 1.15
N GLU A 195 -9.51 32.97 1.78
CA GLU A 195 -9.09 32.81 3.19
C GLU A 195 -10.29 32.82 4.17
N GLN A 196 -11.26 33.73 3.94
CA GLN A 196 -12.48 33.78 4.76
C GLN A 196 -13.34 32.53 4.56
N PHE A 197 -13.45 32.05 3.33
CA PHE A 197 -14.18 30.83 2.99
C PHE A 197 -13.54 29.61 3.64
N TYR A 198 -12.21 29.49 3.57
CA TYR A 198 -11.45 28.43 4.21
C TYR A 198 -11.70 28.39 5.72
N GLU A 199 -11.50 29.51 6.41
CA GLU A 199 -11.65 29.58 7.87
C GLU A 199 -13.10 29.32 8.31
N ARG A 200 -14.08 29.90 7.61
CA ARG A 200 -15.50 29.64 7.88
C ARG A 200 -15.86 28.17 7.69
N SER A 201 -15.42 27.56 6.59
CA SER A 201 -15.66 26.14 6.29
C SER A 201 -15.02 25.23 7.33
N LYS A 202 -13.80 25.55 7.77
CA LYS A 202 -13.10 24.80 8.83
C LYS A 202 -13.87 24.84 10.14
N VAL A 203 -14.27 26.03 10.58
CA VAL A 203 -15.03 26.21 11.83
C VAL A 203 -16.35 25.44 11.77
N ASN A 204 -17.08 25.55 10.67
CA ASN A 204 -18.36 24.87 10.47
C ASN A 204 -18.19 23.34 10.46
N PHE A 205 -17.23 22.82 9.69
CA PHE A 205 -16.96 21.39 9.61
C PHE A 205 -16.64 20.80 11.00
N ILE A 206 -15.76 21.46 11.76
CA ILE A 206 -15.40 20.99 13.10
C ILE A 206 -16.60 21.07 14.05
N ALA A 207 -17.40 22.13 13.98
CA ALA A 207 -18.60 22.28 14.80
C ALA A 207 -19.63 21.17 14.50
N ASN A 208 -19.91 20.92 13.22
CA ASN A 208 -20.82 19.87 12.77
C ASN A 208 -20.34 18.49 13.25
N MET A 209 -19.04 18.20 13.14
CA MET A 209 -18.49 16.92 13.59
C MET A 209 -18.50 16.75 15.11
N LYS A 210 -18.38 17.85 15.88
CA LYS A 210 -18.56 17.82 17.33
C LYS A 210 -20.02 17.60 17.73
N GLU A 211 -20.97 18.19 17.02
CA GLU A 211 -22.39 17.94 17.26
C GLU A 211 -22.75 16.48 16.94
N TRP A 212 -22.22 15.94 15.83
CA TRP A 212 -22.32 14.52 15.48
C TRP A 212 -21.86 13.62 16.64
N GLU A 213 -20.73 13.94 17.26
CA GLU A 213 -20.23 13.20 18.44
C GLU A 213 -21.16 13.35 19.66
N GLN A 214 -21.69 14.55 19.92
CA GLN A 214 -22.60 14.80 21.04
C GLN A 214 -23.91 14.03 20.93
N LEU A 215 -24.38 13.78 19.69
CA LEU A 215 -25.53 12.91 19.41
C LEU A 215 -25.23 11.42 19.67
N GLY A 216 -24.00 11.08 20.08
CA GLY A 216 -23.54 9.71 20.31
C GLY A 216 -23.13 8.99 19.02
N HIS A 217 -23.10 9.69 17.90
CA HIS A 217 -22.76 9.10 16.62
C HIS A 217 -21.24 9.05 16.41
N THR A 218 -20.74 7.95 15.85
CA THR A 218 -19.30 7.81 15.56
C THR A 218 -19.06 6.97 14.31
N LEU A 219 -17.97 7.28 13.61
CA LEU A 219 -17.37 6.42 12.59
C LEU A 219 -16.41 5.46 13.30
N THR A 220 -16.66 4.16 13.17
CA THR A 220 -15.89 3.09 13.87
C THR A 220 -15.00 2.29 12.94
N GLY A 221 -15.15 2.50 11.63
CA GLY A 221 -14.43 1.76 10.62
C GLY A 221 -14.85 2.17 9.22
N HIS A 222 -14.00 1.88 8.25
CA HIS A 222 -14.32 1.97 6.83
C HIS A 222 -13.67 0.83 6.06
N ARG A 223 -14.19 0.56 4.87
CA ARG A 223 -13.58 -0.38 3.91
C ARG A 223 -13.66 0.19 2.50
N VAL A 224 -12.55 0.12 1.77
CA VAL A 224 -12.53 0.45 0.34
C VAL A 224 -13.54 -0.43 -0.41
N LYS A 225 -14.45 0.20 -1.15
CA LYS A 225 -15.40 -0.48 -2.03
C LYS A 225 -14.85 -0.56 -3.45
N SER A 226 -14.52 0.59 -4.03
CA SER A 226 -14.09 0.73 -5.41
C SER A 226 -13.30 2.02 -5.58
N SER A 227 -12.40 2.03 -6.56
CA SER A 227 -11.84 3.25 -7.12
C SER A 227 -11.69 3.11 -8.61
N TYR A 228 -11.94 4.21 -9.32
CA TYR A 228 -11.76 4.28 -10.77
C TYR A 228 -11.37 5.69 -11.16
N VAL A 229 -10.63 5.81 -12.26
CA VAL A 229 -10.27 7.07 -12.89
C VAL A 229 -11.34 7.37 -13.93
N ASN A 230 -11.94 8.55 -13.87
CA ASN A 230 -12.88 8.99 -14.89
C ASN A 230 -12.12 9.33 -16.17
N GLU A 231 -12.53 8.75 -17.30
CA GLU A 231 -11.85 8.91 -18.58
C GLU A 231 -11.97 10.33 -19.16
N TYR A 232 -13.00 11.09 -18.74
CA TYR A 232 -13.28 12.42 -19.29
C TYR A 232 -12.40 13.52 -18.70
N ASP A 233 -12.22 13.52 -17.38
CA ASP A 233 -11.52 14.57 -16.64
C ASP A 233 -10.24 14.07 -15.93
N GLY A 234 -9.99 12.75 -15.96
CA GLY A 234 -8.87 12.12 -15.26
C GLY A 234 -9.04 12.04 -13.74
N VAL A 235 -10.17 12.51 -13.19
CA VAL A 235 -10.40 12.58 -11.75
C VAL A 235 -10.56 11.17 -11.19
N THR A 236 -9.87 10.87 -10.10
CA THR A 236 -10.02 9.56 -9.47
C THR A 236 -11.16 9.59 -8.47
N ASN A 237 -12.15 8.73 -8.68
CA ASN A 237 -13.29 8.54 -7.81
C ASN A 237 -13.04 7.37 -6.85
N TYR A 238 -13.45 7.56 -5.61
CA TYR A 238 -13.29 6.60 -4.52
C TYR A 238 -14.63 6.37 -3.86
N SER A 239 -14.94 5.12 -3.54
CA SER A 239 -16.06 4.80 -2.66
C SER A 239 -15.61 3.95 -1.49
N PHE A 240 -16.12 4.27 -0.31
CA PHE A 240 -15.87 3.52 0.92
C PHE A 240 -17.18 3.09 1.54
N TYR A 241 -17.23 1.85 2.00
CA TYR A 241 -18.24 1.44 2.97
C TYR A 241 -17.90 2.03 4.33
N LEU A 242 -18.92 2.52 5.02
CA LEU A 242 -18.80 3.12 6.34
C LEU A 242 -19.35 2.18 7.40
N HIS A 243 -18.71 2.14 8.57
CA HIS A 243 -19.24 1.51 9.78
C HIS A 243 -19.58 2.61 10.78
N LEU A 244 -20.85 2.96 10.85
CA LEU A 244 -21.38 4.00 11.73
C LEU A 244 -22.06 3.38 12.94
N THR A 245 -22.05 4.06 14.08
CA THR A 245 -22.81 3.67 15.26
C THR A 245 -23.40 4.89 15.93
N ASP A 246 -24.56 4.73 16.54
CA ASP A 246 -25.22 5.70 17.43
C ASP A 246 -25.03 5.33 18.91
N GLY A 247 -24.14 4.39 19.20
CA GLY A 247 -23.93 3.82 20.54
C GLY A 247 -24.88 2.67 20.89
N LYS A 248 -25.95 2.44 20.11
CA LYS A 248 -26.92 1.34 20.31
C LYS A 248 -26.78 0.28 19.24
N GLN A 249 -26.59 0.67 17.98
CA GLN A 249 -26.50 -0.21 16.83
C GLN A 249 -25.36 0.18 15.90
N ILE A 250 -24.79 -0.83 15.20
CA ILE A 250 -23.77 -0.60 14.18
C ILE A 250 -24.39 -0.78 12.79
N VAL A 251 -24.28 0.26 11.97
CA VAL A 251 -24.75 0.34 10.60
C VAL A 251 -23.57 0.24 9.64
N LYS A 252 -23.63 -0.65 8.64
CA LYS A 252 -22.51 -0.95 7.72
C LYS A 252 -22.88 -0.90 6.23
N SER A 253 -24.07 -0.44 5.91
CA SER A 253 -24.63 -0.45 4.55
C SER A 253 -24.22 0.77 3.72
N GLY A 254 -23.93 1.87 4.40
CA GLY A 254 -23.72 3.17 3.81
C GLY A 254 -22.38 3.30 3.11
N LYS A 255 -22.36 4.20 2.14
CA LYS A 255 -21.19 4.49 1.32
C LYS A 255 -21.00 5.99 1.22
N ILE A 256 -19.74 6.40 1.26
CA ILE A 256 -19.30 7.73 0.90
C ILE A 256 -18.50 7.67 -0.40
N SER A 257 -18.66 8.69 -1.24
CA SER A 257 -17.93 8.87 -2.49
C SER A 257 -17.11 10.15 -2.45
N LEU A 258 -15.85 10.04 -2.83
CA LEU A 258 -14.85 11.12 -2.84
C LEU A 258 -14.19 11.19 -4.21
N ALA A 259 -13.75 12.36 -4.63
CA ALA A 259 -12.98 12.55 -5.85
C ALA A 259 -11.66 13.27 -5.55
N GLY A 260 -10.55 12.70 -6.01
CA GLY A 260 -9.20 13.23 -5.83
C GLY A 260 -8.62 13.80 -7.13
N ASN A 261 -7.74 14.79 -6.98
CA ASN A 261 -7.14 15.57 -8.08
C ASN A 261 -5.64 15.29 -8.29
N HIS A 262 -5.13 14.15 -7.82
CA HIS A 262 -3.70 13.75 -7.82
C HIS A 262 -2.77 14.59 -6.94
N LYS A 263 -3.29 15.57 -6.18
CA LYS A 263 -2.51 16.41 -5.27
C LYS A 263 -2.68 16.00 -3.80
N GLY A 264 -3.35 14.87 -3.52
CA GLY A 264 -3.57 14.37 -2.16
C GLY A 264 -4.61 15.15 -1.36
N SER A 265 -5.48 15.85 -2.05
CA SER A 265 -6.68 16.47 -1.53
C SER A 265 -7.89 15.92 -2.28
N PHE A 266 -9.05 15.86 -1.64
CA PHE A 266 -10.27 15.39 -2.28
C PHE A 266 -11.49 16.26 -1.94
N TYR A 267 -12.53 16.13 -2.75
CA TYR A 267 -13.85 16.70 -2.48
C TYR A 267 -14.91 15.60 -2.43
N PHE A 268 -16.03 15.88 -1.78
CA PHE A 268 -17.15 14.96 -1.67
C PHE A 268 -17.93 14.97 -2.98
N THR A 269 -18.20 13.78 -3.53
CA THR A 269 -19.10 13.61 -4.68
C THR A 269 -20.44 13.00 -4.28
N GLY A 270 -20.61 12.70 -2.99
CA GLY A 270 -21.87 12.27 -2.40
C GLY A 270 -21.74 10.96 -1.62
N GLY A 271 -22.84 10.21 -1.58
CA GLY A 271 -22.90 8.93 -0.89
C GLY A 271 -24.17 8.18 -1.24
N SER A 272 -24.24 6.91 -0.83
CA SER A 272 -25.44 6.10 -1.03
C SER A 272 -25.70 5.23 0.18
N TYR A 273 -26.98 5.05 0.50
CA TYR A 273 -27.44 4.34 1.68
C TYR A 273 -28.81 3.73 1.39
N LEU A 274 -29.21 2.78 2.23
CA LEU A 274 -30.55 2.18 2.17
C LEU A 274 -31.40 2.83 3.27
N PRO A 275 -32.38 3.69 2.96
CA PRO A 275 -33.07 4.52 3.97
C PRO A 275 -33.60 3.74 5.17
N GLU A 276 -34.16 2.54 4.94
CA GLU A 276 -34.73 1.70 6.00
C GLU A 276 -33.67 1.02 6.89
N LYS A 277 -32.44 0.85 6.38
CA LYS A 277 -31.37 0.11 7.08
C LYS A 277 -30.28 1.03 7.60
N ASP A 278 -30.28 2.29 7.16
CA ASP A 278 -29.15 3.19 7.33
C ASP A 278 -29.59 4.63 7.60
N PRO A 279 -30.02 4.92 8.85
CA PRO A 279 -30.39 6.27 9.25
C PRO A 279 -29.16 7.17 9.50
N LEU A 280 -27.95 6.60 9.62
CA LEU A 280 -26.76 7.33 10.05
C LEU A 280 -25.95 7.92 8.91
N THR A 281 -25.89 7.26 7.76
CA THR A 281 -25.13 7.75 6.61
C THR A 281 -25.61 9.11 6.09
N PRO A 282 -26.92 9.36 5.87
CA PRO A 282 -27.37 10.69 5.45
C PRO A 282 -27.00 11.78 6.45
N LEU A 283 -27.11 11.50 7.75
CA LEU A 283 -26.74 12.44 8.80
C LEU A 283 -25.23 12.74 8.79
N LEU A 284 -24.38 11.75 8.53
CA LEU A 284 -22.95 11.99 8.38
C LEU A 284 -22.65 12.85 7.15
N LEU A 285 -23.27 12.54 6.01
CA LEU A 285 -23.06 13.27 4.76
C LEU A 285 -23.43 14.75 4.90
N ASP A 286 -24.53 15.04 5.60
CA ASP A 286 -24.94 16.40 5.95
C ASP A 286 -23.88 17.11 6.82
N ARG A 287 -23.35 16.42 7.85
CA ARG A 287 -22.37 17.00 8.78
C ARG A 287 -21.01 17.27 8.16
N ILE A 288 -20.55 16.42 7.24
CA ILE A 288 -19.27 16.59 6.55
C ILE A 288 -19.34 17.49 5.32
N SER A 289 -20.56 17.85 4.88
CA SER A 289 -20.74 18.73 3.72
C SER A 289 -20.06 20.07 3.96
N ILE A 290 -19.27 20.52 2.99
CA ILE A 290 -18.71 21.87 2.93
C ILE A 290 -19.67 22.82 2.23
N SER A 291 -20.47 22.27 1.32
CA SER A 291 -21.50 22.98 0.60
C SER A 291 -22.77 23.03 1.44
N ASP A 292 -23.14 24.22 1.91
CA ASP A 292 -24.54 24.57 2.24
C ASP A 292 -25.39 24.70 0.94
N LEU A 293 -24.94 24.12 -0.18
CA LEU A 293 -25.22 24.58 -1.53
C LEU A 293 -26.13 23.67 -2.35
N VAL A 294 -26.67 22.62 -1.74
CA VAL A 294 -27.77 21.87 -2.34
C VAL A 294 -28.75 21.48 -1.25
N GLN A 295 -29.73 22.35 -1.03
CA GLN A 295 -31.07 21.96 -0.62
C GLN A 295 -32.07 22.57 -1.60
#